data_AF-D3AUW9-F1
#
_entry.id   AF-D3AUW9-F1
#
_cell.length_a   1.000
_cell.length_b   1.000
_cell.length_c   1.000
_cell.angle_alpha   90.00
_cell.angle_beta   90.00
_cell.angle_gamma   90.00
#
_symmetry.space_group_name_H-M   'P 1'
#
loop_
_entity.id
_entity.type
_entity.pdbx_description
1 polymer ?
#
loop_
_entity_poly.entity_id
_entity_poly.type
_entity_poly.pdbx_seq_one_letter_code
_entity_poly.pdbx_strand_id
1 'polypeptide(L)' 'MMWELYERLIEPIPDDVPVDEILVGTSCTMVRAGGAAGAAANQRLESRPRILGEGEWEQELTWRQAASLINSWN' A
#
# COMPACT_ATOMS: atom_id res chain seq x y z
N MET A 1 7.02 -13.62 15.62
CA MET A 1 5.77 -13.41 16.39
C MET A 1 5.32 -11.94 16.48
N MET A 2 5.93 -10.96 15.77
CA MET A 2 5.42 -9.58 15.75
C MET A 2 4.58 -9.24 14.50
N TRP A 3 4.77 -10.00 13.40
CA TRP A 3 4.13 -9.74 12.11
C TRP A 3 3.11 -10.80 11.69
N GLU A 4 2.86 -11.81 12.51
CA GLU A 4 2.05 -12.99 12.17
C GLU A 4 0.63 -12.63 11.70
N LEU A 5 0.02 -11.60 12.30
CA LEU A 5 -1.27 -11.10 11.84
C LEU A 5 -1.20 -10.57 10.40
N TYR A 6 -0.20 -9.75 10.08
CA TYR A 6 -0.03 -9.16 8.76
C TYR A 6 0.39 -10.21 7.73
N GLU A 7 1.27 -11.14 8.11
CA GLU A 7 1.66 -12.29 7.29
C GLU A 7 0.43 -13.11 6.88
N ARG A 8 -0.46 -13.42 7.82
CA ARG A 8 -1.72 -14.15 7.55
C ARG A 8 -2.71 -13.37 6.67
N LEU A 9 -2.66 -12.03 6.68
CA LEU A 9 -3.48 -11.19 5.80
C LEU A 9 -2.90 -11.09 4.39
N ILE A 10 -1.57 -11.11 4.24
CA ILE A 10 -0.88 -10.99 2.96
C ILE A 10 -0.79 -12.34 2.23
N GLU A 11 -0.61 -13.45 2.97
CA GLU A 11 -0.46 -14.81 2.42
C GLU A 11 -1.51 -15.18 1.34
N PRO A 12 -2.82 -14.91 1.51
CA PRO A 12 -3.83 -15.27 0.52
C PRO A 12 -3.92 -14.32 -0.70
N ILE A 13 -3.21 -13.18 -0.71
CA ILE A 13 -3.33 -12.18 -1.78
C ILE A 13 -2.62 -12.68 -3.05
N PRO A 14 -3.22 -12.62 -4.25
CA PRO A 14 -2.56 -13.01 -5.49
C PRO A 14 -1.24 -12.25 -5.72
N ASP A 15 -0.17 -12.95 -6.11
CA ASP A 15 1.13 -12.35 -6.42
C ASP A 15 1.30 -11.96 -7.88
N ASP A 16 0.35 -12.30 -8.75
CA ASP A 16 0.36 -12.07 -10.20
C ASP A 16 -0.58 -10.94 -10.64
N VAL A 17 -1.42 -10.42 -9.75
CA VAL A 17 -2.33 -9.32 -10.05
C VAL A 17 -1.59 -7.99 -9.93
N PRO A 18 -1.45 -7.19 -11.01
CA PRO A 18 -0.82 -5.89 -10.94
C PRO A 18 -1.70 -4.87 -10.20
N VAL A 19 -1.06 -3.92 -9.54
CA VAL A 19 -1.72 -2.71 -9.05
C VAL A 19 -1.93 -1.78 -10.24
N ASP A 20 -3.18 -1.40 -10.47
CA ASP A 20 -3.55 -0.53 -11.57
C ASP A 20 -3.30 0.95 -11.25
N GLU A 21 -3.48 1.35 -9.98
CA GLU A 21 -3.44 2.73 -9.55
C GLU A 21 -3.22 2.85 -8.03
N ILE A 22 -2.38 3.82 -7.62
CA ILE A 22 -2.22 4.25 -6.22
C ILE A 22 -2.41 5.77 -6.16
N LEU A 23 -3.41 6.22 -5.42
CA LEU A 23 -3.66 7.65 -5.16
C LEU A 23 -3.39 7.97 -3.69
N VAL A 24 -2.35 8.75 -3.43
CA VAL A 24 -1.97 9.18 -2.07
C VAL A 24 -2.55 10.56 -1.78
N GLY A 25 -3.69 10.60 -1.10
CA GLY A 25 -4.36 11.84 -0.71
C GLY A 25 -3.92 12.39 0.66
N THR A 26 -4.56 13.48 1.09
CA THR A 26 -4.26 14.12 2.37
C THR A 26 -4.64 13.27 3.58
N SER A 27 -5.85 12.73 3.59
CA SER A 27 -6.44 11.98 4.69
C SER A 27 -6.54 10.48 4.40
N CYS A 28 -6.31 10.06 3.17
CA CYS A 28 -6.54 8.69 2.73
C CYS A 28 -5.67 8.35 1.52
N THR A 29 -5.21 7.10 1.47
CA THR A 29 -4.59 6.47 0.30
C THR A 29 -5.55 5.44 -0.27
N MET A 30 -5.73 5.44 -1.60
CA MET A 30 -6.54 4.46 -2.32
C MET A 30 -5.66 3.63 -3.25
N VAL A 31 -5.96 2.35 -3.37
CA VAL A 31 -5.28 1.39 -4.25
C VAL A 31 -6.32 0.63 -5.06
N ARG A 32 -6.08 0.46 -6.36
CA ARG A 32 -6.89 -0.37 -7.26
C ARG A 32 -6.07 -1.51 -7.83
N ALA A 33 -6.59 -2.73 -7.78
CA ALA A 33 -5.95 -3.93 -8.33
C ALA A 33 -7.01 -4.97 -8.69
N GLY A 34 -6.86 -5.65 -9.82
CA GLY A 34 -7.72 -6.79 -10.19
C GLY A 34 -9.22 -6.46 -10.26
N GLY A 35 -9.58 -5.21 -10.57
CA GLY A 35 -10.96 -4.74 -10.59
C GLY A 35 -11.58 -4.41 -9.22
N ALA A 36 -10.81 -4.50 -8.13
CA ALA A 36 -11.21 -4.09 -6.79
C ALA A 36 -10.51 -2.81 -6.36
N ALA A 37 -11.10 -2.08 -5.40
CA ALA A 37 -10.51 -0.88 -4.81
C ALA A 37 -10.50 -0.98 -3.28
N GLY A 38 -9.42 -0.52 -2.67
CA GLY A 38 -9.23 -0.45 -1.22
C GLY A 38 -8.72 0.92 -0.80
N ALA A 39 -8.97 1.29 0.46
CA ALA A 39 -8.61 2.59 1.00
C ALA A 39 -8.13 2.47 2.45
N ALA A 40 -7.14 3.29 2.81
CA ALA A 40 -6.60 3.37 4.17
C ALA A 40 -6.44 4.83 4.59
N ALA A 41 -6.56 5.10 5.88
CA ALA A 41 -6.41 6.45 6.42
C ALA A 41 -4.94 6.86 6.50
N ASN A 42 -4.66 8.12 6.13
CA ASN A 42 -3.35 8.74 6.30
C ASN A 42 -3.36 9.62 7.55
N GLN A 43 -2.32 9.52 8.37
CA GLN A 43 -2.06 10.47 9.45
C GLN A 43 -0.89 11.37 9.05
N ARG A 44 -1.18 12.64 8.77
CA ARG A 44 -0.13 13.63 8.49
C ARG A 44 0.49 14.11 9.80
N LEU A 45 1.69 13.61 10.09
CA LEU A 45 2.51 14.08 11.20
C LEU A 45 3.65 14.91 10.62
N GLU A 46 3.88 16.12 11.15
CA GLU A 46 4.97 17.00 10.68
C GLU A 46 6.35 16.34 10.78
N SER A 47 6.51 15.38 11.71
CA SER A 47 7.73 14.60 11.91
C SER A 47 7.96 13.49 10.87
N ARG A 48 7.00 13.23 9.97
CA ARG A 48 7.09 12.18 8.94
C ARG A 48 7.19 12.81 7.55
N PRO A 49 8.40 13.07 7.05
CA PRO A 49 8.57 13.60 5.70
C PRO A 49 8.09 12.56 4.67
N ARG A 50 7.44 13.04 3.60
CA ARG A 50 7.11 12.18 2.46
C ARG A 50 8.40 11.69 1.81
N ILE A 51 8.56 10.38 1.72
CA ILE A 51 9.70 9.76 0.99
C ILE A 51 9.38 9.66 -0.50
N LEU A 52 8.11 9.42 -0.85
CA LEU A 52 7.62 9.39 -2.23
C LEU A 52 6.58 10.50 -2.43
N GLY A 53 6.74 11.26 -3.51
CA GLY A 53 5.84 12.29 -3.99
C GLY A 53 4.59 11.73 -4.66
N GLU A 54 3.65 12.64 -4.98
CA GLU A 54 2.49 12.30 -5.82
C GLU A 54 2.97 11.96 -7.24
N GLY A 55 2.67 10.75 -7.70
CA GLY A 55 3.09 10.26 -9.02
C GLY A 55 4.39 9.46 -9.04
N GLU A 56 5.13 9.35 -7.93
CA GLU A 56 6.39 8.58 -7.87
C GLU A 56 6.20 7.07 -7.65
N TRP A 57 4.94 6.61 -7.56
CA TRP A 57 4.59 5.19 -7.59
C TRP A 57 4.61 4.67 -9.03
N GLU A 58 5.76 4.79 -9.71
CA GLU A 58 5.97 4.30 -11.07
C GLU A 58 6.39 2.81 -11.11
N GLN A 59 6.48 2.15 -9.95
CA GLN A 59 6.80 0.73 -9.87
C GLN A 59 5.56 -0.12 -10.16
N GLU A 60 5.68 -1.05 -11.12
CA GLU A 60 4.71 -2.11 -11.40
C GLU A 60 4.66 -3.10 -10.21
N LEU A 61 4.03 -2.67 -9.11
CA LEU A 61 3.82 -3.52 -7.95
C LEU A 61 2.70 -4.51 -8.23
N THR A 62 2.87 -5.74 -7.76
CA THR A 62 1.76 -6.68 -7.65
C THR A 62 0.95 -6.38 -6.38
N TRP A 63 -0.30 -6.84 -6.32
CA TRP A 63 -1.16 -6.61 -5.17
C TRP A 63 -0.49 -7.11 -3.87
N ARG A 64 0.10 -8.31 -3.89
CA ARG A 64 0.85 -8.84 -2.73
C ARG A 64 2.05 -7.96 -2.35
N GLN A 65 2.80 -7.44 -3.32
CA GLN A 65 3.93 -6.54 -3.04
C GLN A 65 3.46 -5.21 -2.40
N ALA A 66 2.40 -4.60 -2.93
CA ALA A 66 1.83 -3.39 -2.35
C ALA A 66 1.29 -3.64 -0.93
N ALA A 67 0.62 -4.77 -0.68
CA ALA A 67 0.17 -5.14 0.65
C ALA A 67 1.34 -5.36 1.64
N SER A 68 2.49 -5.82 1.14
CA SER A 68 3.68 -6.04 1.97
C SER A 68 4.32 -4.76 2.51
N LEU A 69 3.97 -3.60 1.96
CA LEU A 69 4.39 -2.29 2.46
C LEU A 69 3.80 -1.95 3.84
N ILE A 70 2.80 -2.70 4.31
CA ILE A 70 2.25 -2.53 5.67
C ILE A 70 3.28 -2.76 6.78
N ASN A 71 4.37 -3.47 6.47
CA ASN A 71 5.48 -3.70 7.39
C ASN A 71 6.51 -2.54 7.38
N SER A 72 6.28 -1.50 6.58
CA SER A 72 7.08 -0.28 6.57
C SER A 72 6.90 0.51 7.87
N TRP A 73 7.97 1.15 8.34
CA TRP A 73 7.93 2.08 9.46
C TRP A 73 7.67 3.53 9.05
N ASN A 74 7.56 3.79 7.73
CA ASN A 74 7.23 5.12 7.20
C ASN A 74 5.79 5.52 7.56
#